data_AF-X1C3J3-F1
#
_entry.id   AF-X1C3J3-F1
#
_cell.length_a   1.000
_cell.length_b   1.000
_cell.length_c   1.000
_cell.angle_alpha   90.00
_cell.angle_beta   90.00
_cell.angle_gamma   90.00
#
_symmetry.space_group_name_H-M   'P 1'
#
loop_
_entity.id
_entity.type
_entity.pdbx_description
1 polymer ?
#
loop_
_entity_poly.entity_id
_entity_poly.type
_entity_poly.pdbx_seq_one_letter_code
_entity_poly.pdbx_strand_id
1 'polypeptide(L)'
;SNYRSELYQGKDLYFMYNDFNVLTAEFKGDLTVESASLESTMVDLIFKSPNVLKGHEFLNKLVSKYIDKNLTEKNFLANQTIDHIDRQISSISDSLGRTERQLQSFRSSASVMDIDEKAGNIYTQKQTFSVTREETNRRYNYLRQMDDYFTANKDSAGLLAPSSMGLNDQMLNNLIQELTALNSEKQQILSAGQIQNPRLQTLDVSIRNLKEAISENIKFSISTTRNELNDLNSKINNLEREFSKLPYTQQRLLGIERKFDINQGYILHCLKKNSAQIIK
;
A
#
# COMPACT_ATOMS: atom_id res chain seq x y z
N SER A 1 6.89 70.24 23.35
CA SER A 1 7.62 71.12 24.28
C SER A 1 6.61 71.64 25.27
N ASN A 2 6.70 71.27 26.56
CA ASN A 2 5.79 71.73 27.61
C ASN A 2 6.21 73.10 28.19
N TYR A 3 7.12 73.81 27.52
CA TYR A 3 7.60 75.11 27.98
C TYR A 3 6.57 76.20 27.67
N ARG A 4 5.95 76.74 28.72
CA ARG A 4 5.07 77.90 28.65
C ARG A 4 5.84 79.13 29.15
N SER A 5 6.41 79.91 28.24
CA SER A 5 7.25 81.08 28.55
C SER A 5 6.59 82.10 29.47
N GLU A 6 5.25 82.21 29.40
CA GLU A 6 4.42 83.09 30.23
C GLU A 6 4.51 82.77 31.74
N LEU A 7 4.76 81.51 32.13
CA LEU A 7 4.85 81.09 33.54
C LEU A 7 6.19 81.45 34.21
N TYR A 8 7.17 81.90 33.41
CA TYR A 8 8.56 82.09 33.81
C TYR A 8 9.09 83.51 33.57
N GLN A 9 8.24 84.44 33.13
CA GLN A 9 8.62 85.83 32.89
C GLN A 9 8.92 86.53 34.23
N GLY A 10 10.11 87.14 34.33
CA GLY A 10 10.57 87.84 35.55
C GLY A 10 11.09 86.93 36.67
N LYS A 11 11.28 85.63 36.42
CA LYS A 11 11.89 84.69 37.38
C LYS A 11 13.34 84.39 37.00
N ASP A 12 14.21 84.29 37.98
CA ASP A 12 15.57 83.77 37.78
C ASP A 12 15.50 82.29 37.45
N LEU A 13 16.06 81.91 36.30
CA LEU A 13 16.13 80.53 35.84
C LEU A 13 17.52 79.96 36.12
N TYR A 14 17.53 78.80 36.75
CA TYR A 14 18.73 78.03 37.03
C TYR A 14 18.69 76.72 36.24
N PHE A 15 19.84 76.30 35.72
CA PHE A 15 19.97 75.05 34.99
C PHE A 15 21.02 74.18 35.67
N MET A 16 20.76 72.88 35.70
CA MET A 16 21.71 71.88 36.19
C MET A 16 22.02 70.92 35.06
N TYR A 17 23.30 70.77 34.74
CA TYR A 17 23.77 69.76 33.80
C TYR A 17 23.89 68.43 34.55
N ASN A 18 23.21 67.40 34.05
CA ASN A 18 23.25 66.07 34.62
C ASN A 18 23.95 65.14 33.63
N ASP A 19 24.94 64.40 34.12
CA ASP A 19 25.49 63.26 33.38
C ASP A 19 24.44 62.16 33.27
N PHE A 20 24.30 61.57 32.09
CA PHE A 20 23.27 60.59 31.79
C PHE A 20 23.39 59.33 32.66
N ASN A 21 24.63 58.85 32.89
CA ASN A 21 24.85 57.63 33.66
C ASN A 21 24.61 57.87 35.15
N VAL A 22 25.07 59.03 35.66
CA VAL A 22 24.82 59.45 37.05
C VAL A 22 23.32 59.57 37.31
N LEU A 23 22.59 60.26 36.43
CA LEU A 23 21.14 60.42 36.54
C LEU A 23 20.39 59.08 36.48
N THR A 24 20.84 58.17 35.61
CA THR A 24 20.25 56.82 35.52
C THR A 24 20.48 56.01 36.78
N ALA A 25 21.68 56.09 37.37
CA ALA A 25 22.01 55.39 38.61
C ALA A 25 21.20 55.94 39.80
N GLU A 26 21.05 57.26 39.90
CA GLU A 26 20.20 57.93 40.89
C GLU A 26 18.74 57.45 40.77
N PHE A 27 18.16 57.56 39.56
CA PHE A 27 16.78 57.15 39.31
C PHE A 27 16.54 55.65 39.55
N LYS A 28 17.56 54.81 39.31
CA LYS A 28 17.49 53.39 39.62
C LYS A 28 17.59 53.12 41.13
N GLY A 29 18.40 53.89 41.84
CA GLY A 29 18.52 53.82 43.30
C GLY A 29 17.26 54.28 44.03
N ASP A 30 16.54 55.24 43.44
CA ASP A 30 15.28 55.77 43.98
C ASP A 30 14.04 54.95 43.59
N LEU A 31 14.20 53.98 42.68
CA LEU A 31 13.14 53.06 42.26
C LEU A 31 13.22 51.75 43.06
N THR A 32 12.15 51.46 43.79
CA THR A 32 11.91 50.18 44.43
C THR A 32 10.86 49.40 43.65
N VAL A 33 11.16 48.13 43.36
CA VAL A 33 10.25 47.18 42.69
C VAL A 33 10.00 46.03 43.65
N GLU A 34 8.75 45.88 44.08
CA GLU A 34 8.34 44.85 45.04
C GLU A 34 7.21 44.02 44.43
N SER A 35 7.19 42.73 44.74
CA SER A 35 6.04 41.88 44.43
C SER A 35 5.25 41.67 45.71
N ALA A 36 3.92 41.76 45.61
CA ALA A 36 3.04 41.61 46.77
C ALA A 36 3.13 40.22 47.43
N SER A 37 3.57 39.18 46.72
CA SER A 37 3.92 37.85 47.24
C SER A 37 4.67 37.01 46.20
N LEU A 38 5.29 35.89 46.59
CA LEU A 38 5.99 34.97 45.66
C LEU A 38 5.11 34.39 44.55
N GLU A 39 3.79 34.35 44.74
CA GLU A 39 2.81 33.86 43.77
C GLU A 39 1.97 34.98 43.13
N SER A 40 2.25 36.24 43.47
CA SER A 40 1.48 37.39 42.98
C SER A 40 1.83 37.75 41.54
N THR A 41 0.82 38.01 40.72
CA THR A 41 0.93 38.62 39.38
C THR A 41 0.97 40.15 39.42
N MET A 42 0.87 40.77 40.60
CA MET A 42 1.00 42.21 40.79
C MET A 42 2.41 42.60 41.24
N VAL A 43 2.88 43.72 40.66
CA VAL A 43 4.18 44.34 40.94
C VAL A 43 3.92 45.80 41.34
N ASP A 44 4.44 46.18 42.50
CA ASP A 44 4.39 47.54 43.00
C ASP A 44 5.67 48.28 42.63
N LEU A 45 5.50 49.48 42.05
CA LEU A 45 6.59 50.37 41.66
C LEU A 45 6.54 51.62 42.54
N ILE A 46 7.56 51.79 43.38
CA ILE A 46 7.69 52.93 44.29
C ILE A 46 8.88 53.76 43.85
N PHE A 47 8.67 55.05 43.57
CA PHE A 47 9.74 55.98 43.18
C PHE A 47 9.81 57.17 44.12
N LYS A 48 10.97 57.39 44.74
CA LYS A 48 11.21 58.54 45.64
C LYS A 48 11.63 59.75 44.81
N SER A 49 10.86 60.84 44.89
CA SER A 49 11.16 62.08 44.15
C SER A 49 10.81 63.32 44.96
N PRO A 50 11.68 64.34 45.02
CA PRO A 50 11.35 65.65 45.59
C PRO A 50 10.24 66.38 44.83
N ASN A 51 10.00 66.01 43.56
CA ASN A 51 8.94 66.56 42.72
C ASN A 51 7.97 65.43 42.32
N VAL A 52 6.76 65.48 42.87
CA VAL A 52 5.71 64.48 42.66
C VAL A 52 5.33 64.36 41.18
N LEU A 53 5.21 65.47 40.45
CA LEU A 53 4.87 65.45 39.02
C LEU A 53 5.96 64.76 38.20
N LYS A 54 7.24 65.05 38.48
CA LYS A 54 8.39 64.42 37.81
C LYS A 54 8.45 62.92 38.08
N GLY A 55 8.19 62.49 39.31
CA GLY A 55 8.15 61.07 39.68
C GLY A 55 7.01 60.31 39.01
N HIS A 56 5.82 60.91 38.95
CA HIS A 56 4.67 60.37 38.24
C HIS A 56 4.92 60.24 36.72
N GLU A 57 5.49 61.27 36.09
CA GLU A 57 5.85 61.21 34.67
C GLU A 57 6.91 60.14 34.39
N PHE A 58 7.91 60.01 35.27
CA PHE A 58 8.94 58.97 35.16
C PHE A 58 8.34 57.56 35.24
N LEU A 59 7.55 57.26 36.27
CA LEU A 59 6.92 55.95 36.44
C LEU A 59 6.01 55.59 35.25
N ASN A 60 5.16 56.53 34.81
CA ASN A 60 4.31 56.33 33.63
C ASN A 60 5.15 56.05 32.38
N LYS A 61 6.25 56.80 32.20
CA LYS A 61 7.11 56.61 31.04
C LYS A 61 7.87 55.28 31.10
N LEU A 62 8.32 54.87 32.28
CA LEU A 62 8.97 53.58 32.52
C LEU A 62 8.03 52.41 32.22
N VAL A 63 6.81 52.44 32.75
CA VAL A 63 5.79 51.41 32.47
C VAL A 63 5.46 51.36 30.98
N SER A 64 5.20 52.50 30.35
CA SER A 64 4.96 52.57 28.90
C SER A 64 6.14 51.98 28.11
N LYS A 65 7.38 52.33 28.45
CA LYS A 65 8.55 51.77 27.77
C LYS A 65 8.77 50.28 28.03
N TYR A 66 8.41 49.80 29.21
CA TYR A 66 8.44 48.38 29.53
C TYR A 66 7.41 47.60 28.71
N ILE A 67 6.18 48.10 28.60
CA ILE A 67 5.13 47.52 27.76
C ILE A 67 5.55 47.51 26.30
N ASP A 68 6.04 48.63 25.77
CA ASP A 68 6.53 48.74 24.38
C ASP A 68 7.65 47.73 24.10
N LYS A 69 8.61 47.61 25.01
CA LYS A 69 9.73 46.65 24.90
C LYS A 69 9.22 45.20 24.90
N ASN A 70 8.34 44.85 25.84
CA ASN A 70 7.76 43.50 25.91
C ASN A 70 6.97 43.16 24.65
N LEU A 71 6.20 44.11 24.12
CA LEU A 71 5.45 43.92 22.88
C LEU A 71 6.40 43.73 21.69
N THR A 72 7.48 44.51 21.63
CA THR A 72 8.52 44.37 20.58
C THR A 72 9.23 43.02 20.65
N GLU A 73 9.64 42.58 21.84
CA GLU A 73 10.29 41.28 22.06
C GLU A 73 9.34 40.12 21.72
N LYS A 74 8.07 40.20 22.15
CA LYS A 74 7.03 39.22 21.79
C LYS A 74 6.84 39.13 20.27
N ASN A 75 6.72 40.27 19.59
CA ASN A 75 6.59 40.30 18.14
C ASN A 75 7.83 39.75 17.43
N PHE A 76 9.03 40.07 17.92
CA PHE A 76 10.27 39.52 17.37
C PHE A 76 10.31 37.99 17.50
N LEU A 77 9.98 37.44 18.68
CA LEU A 77 9.93 35.99 18.91
C LEU A 77 8.82 35.32 18.07
N ALA A 78 7.66 35.96 17.94
CA ALA A 78 6.57 35.48 17.10
C ALA A 78 7.00 35.37 15.63
N ASN A 79 7.57 36.45 15.07
CA ASN A 79 8.09 36.48 13.70
C ASN A 79 9.17 35.42 13.47
N GLN A 80 10.14 35.30 14.38
CA GLN A 80 11.17 34.27 14.29
C GLN A 80 10.59 32.84 14.30
N THR A 81 9.52 32.62 15.08
CA THR A 81 8.85 31.31 15.10
C THR A 81 8.08 31.05 13.81
N ILE A 82 7.38 32.06 13.27
CA ILE A 82 6.69 31.97 11.97
C ILE A 82 7.71 31.63 10.87
N ASP A 83 8.81 32.37 10.79
CA ASP A 83 9.88 32.12 9.82
C ASP A 83 10.48 30.72 9.97
N HIS A 84 10.62 30.22 11.20
CA HIS A 84 11.07 28.86 11.46
C HIS A 84 10.07 27.81 10.95
N ILE A 85 8.77 28.01 11.22
CA ILE A 85 7.71 27.11 10.76
C ILE A 85 7.60 27.12 9.22
N ASP A 86 7.68 28.28 8.58
CA ASP A 86 7.59 28.40 7.13
C ASP A 86 8.76 27.69 6.43
N ARG A 87 9.98 27.82 6.97
CA ARG A 87 11.14 27.06 6.48
C ARG A 87 10.94 25.54 6.62
N GLN A 88 10.36 25.09 7.73
CA GLN A 88 10.04 23.67 7.93
C GLN A 88 8.99 23.17 6.93
N ILE A 89 7.92 23.94 6.71
CA ILE A 89 6.87 23.62 5.72
C ILE A 89 7.46 23.52 4.31
N SER A 90 8.30 24.48 3.91
CA SER A 90 8.93 24.48 2.59
C SER A 90 9.80 23.23 2.39
N SER A 91 10.68 22.91 3.35
CA SER A 91 11.56 21.74 3.27
C SER A 91 10.80 20.41 3.22
N ILE A 92 9.67 20.31 3.94
CA ILE A 92 8.87 19.07 3.96
C ILE A 92 8.00 18.98 2.71
N SER A 93 7.50 20.09 2.16
CA SER A 93 6.70 20.12 0.93
C SER A 93 7.45 19.51 -0.26
N ASP A 94 8.75 19.81 -0.41
CA ASP A 94 9.59 19.18 -1.43
C ASP A 94 9.72 17.67 -1.23
N SER A 95 9.79 17.24 0.02
CA SER A 95 9.88 15.82 0.39
C SER A 95 8.55 15.11 0.21
N LEU A 96 7.42 15.77 0.47
CA LEU A 96 6.07 15.29 0.17
C LEU A 96 5.90 15.08 -1.33
N GLY A 97 6.19 16.10 -2.14
CA GLY A 97 6.06 15.99 -3.60
C GLY A 97 6.96 14.91 -4.22
N ARG A 98 8.16 14.68 -3.66
CA ARG A 98 9.02 13.54 -4.06
C ARG A 98 8.37 12.21 -3.70
N THR A 99 7.81 12.09 -2.50
CA THR A 99 7.18 10.85 -2.02
C THR A 99 5.88 10.56 -2.77
N GLU A 100 5.10 11.57 -3.13
CA GLU A 100 3.91 11.46 -3.99
C GLU A 100 4.27 10.91 -5.37
N ARG A 101 5.28 11.48 -6.05
CA ARG A 101 5.75 10.96 -7.34
C ARG A 101 6.25 9.52 -7.21
N GLN A 102 6.94 9.20 -6.11
CA GLN A 102 7.38 7.84 -5.85
C GLN A 102 6.20 6.88 -5.65
N LEU A 103 5.18 7.29 -4.90
CA LEU A 103 3.96 6.50 -4.67
C LEU A 103 3.20 6.27 -5.97
N GLN A 104 3.00 7.33 -6.77
CA GLN A 104 2.36 7.24 -8.08
C GLN A 104 3.14 6.30 -9.01
N SER A 105 4.45 6.50 -9.15
CA SER A 105 5.30 5.66 -9.99
C SER A 105 5.30 4.20 -9.54
N PHE A 106 5.30 3.95 -8.24
CA PHE A 106 5.24 2.61 -7.69
C PHE A 106 3.90 1.92 -8.00
N ARG A 107 2.77 2.59 -7.76
CA ARG A 107 1.44 2.06 -8.05
C ARG A 107 1.25 1.78 -9.54
N SER A 108 1.72 2.68 -10.42
CA SER A 108 1.68 2.48 -11.88
C SER A 108 2.56 1.32 -12.34
N SER A 109 3.83 1.25 -11.89
CA SER A 109 4.79 0.23 -12.34
C SER A 109 4.49 -1.17 -11.79
N ALA A 110 3.98 -1.27 -10.57
CA ALA A 110 3.55 -2.55 -10.01
C ALA A 110 2.17 -2.99 -10.54
N SER A 111 1.44 -2.08 -11.23
CA SER A 111 0.02 -2.24 -11.58
C SER A 111 -0.80 -2.67 -10.36
N VAL A 112 -0.54 -1.99 -9.24
CA VAL A 112 -1.13 -2.28 -7.94
C VAL A 112 -1.85 -1.00 -7.53
N MET A 113 -3.17 -1.01 -7.70
CA MET A 113 -4.03 -0.06 -7.00
C MET A 113 -4.36 -0.60 -5.61
N ASP A 114 -4.59 -1.90 -5.53
CA ASP A 114 -4.85 -2.67 -4.31
C ASP A 114 -4.08 -4.02 -4.38
N ILE A 115 -3.22 -4.28 -3.38
CA ILE A 115 -2.42 -5.52 -3.30
C ILE A 115 -3.28 -6.71 -2.91
N ASP A 116 -4.26 -6.50 -2.03
CA ASP A 116 -5.12 -7.55 -1.51
C ASP A 116 -6.08 -8.04 -2.60
N GLU A 117 -6.64 -7.11 -3.40
CA GLU A 117 -7.44 -7.45 -4.57
C GLU A 117 -6.62 -8.26 -5.59
N LYS A 118 -5.38 -7.82 -5.87
CA LYS A 118 -4.47 -8.52 -6.78
C LYS A 118 -4.14 -9.93 -6.26
N ALA A 119 -3.88 -10.08 -4.95
CA ALA A 119 -3.64 -11.36 -4.32
C ALA A 119 -4.85 -12.29 -4.45
N GLY A 120 -6.05 -11.79 -4.20
CA GLY A 120 -7.30 -12.53 -4.33
C GLY A 120 -7.57 -13.00 -5.77
N ASN A 121 -7.31 -12.15 -6.75
CA ASN A 121 -7.43 -12.48 -8.17
C ASN A 121 -6.44 -13.59 -8.59
N ILE A 122 -5.17 -13.49 -8.19
CA ILE A 122 -4.16 -14.52 -8.47
C ILE A 122 -4.55 -15.85 -7.81
N TYR A 123 -5.00 -15.82 -6.55
CA TYR A 123 -5.44 -17.02 -5.84
C TYR A 123 -6.62 -17.69 -6.54
N THR A 124 -7.62 -16.91 -6.97
CA THR A 124 -8.81 -17.41 -7.67
C THR A 124 -8.44 -18.05 -9.00
N GLN A 125 -7.61 -17.38 -9.82
CA GLN A 125 -7.14 -17.95 -11.09
C GLN A 125 -6.32 -19.23 -10.89
N LYS A 126 -5.45 -19.26 -9.87
CA LYS A 126 -4.68 -20.45 -9.50
C LYS A 126 -5.61 -21.61 -9.13
N GLN A 127 -6.65 -21.34 -8.35
CA GLN A 127 -7.63 -22.35 -7.96
C GLN A 127 -8.36 -22.90 -9.19
N THR A 128 -8.82 -22.04 -10.10
CA THR A 128 -9.46 -22.46 -11.36
C THR A 128 -8.54 -23.37 -12.18
N PHE A 129 -7.30 -22.95 -12.44
CA PHE A 129 -6.35 -23.77 -13.20
C PHE A 129 -5.98 -25.07 -12.47
N SER A 130 -5.95 -25.07 -11.14
CA SER A 130 -5.67 -26.29 -10.36
C SER A 130 -6.80 -27.30 -10.48
N VAL A 131 -8.06 -26.85 -10.42
CA VAL A 131 -9.23 -27.73 -10.66
C VAL A 131 -9.18 -28.33 -12.06
N THR A 132 -8.96 -27.49 -13.08
CA THR A 132 -8.83 -27.97 -14.46
C THR A 132 -7.65 -28.93 -14.61
N ARG A 133 -6.49 -28.65 -13.99
CA ARG A 133 -5.34 -29.54 -14.00
C ARG A 133 -5.68 -30.91 -13.42
N GLU A 134 -6.39 -30.97 -12.30
CA GLU A 134 -6.79 -32.26 -11.70
C GLU A 134 -7.74 -33.04 -12.59
N GLU A 135 -8.69 -32.37 -13.26
CA GLU A 135 -9.56 -32.98 -14.26
C GLU A 135 -8.77 -33.55 -15.45
N THR A 136 -7.89 -32.73 -16.04
CA THR A 136 -7.03 -33.11 -17.15
C THR A 136 -6.06 -34.24 -16.75
N ASN A 137 -5.57 -34.25 -15.50
CA ASN A 137 -4.68 -35.30 -14.97
C ASN A 137 -5.42 -36.63 -14.81
N ARG A 138 -6.67 -36.61 -14.32
CA ARG A 138 -7.53 -37.81 -14.29
C ARG A 138 -7.75 -38.37 -15.70
N ARG A 139 -8.04 -37.49 -16.67
CA ARG A 139 -8.17 -37.89 -18.09
C ARG A 139 -6.89 -38.52 -18.63
N TYR A 140 -5.73 -37.90 -18.37
CA TYR A 140 -4.43 -38.42 -18.81
C TYR A 140 -4.15 -39.82 -18.24
N ASN A 141 -4.33 -40.00 -16.94
CA ASN A 141 -4.10 -41.28 -16.27
C ASN A 141 -5.04 -42.38 -16.75
N TYR A 142 -6.28 -42.02 -17.11
CA TYR A 142 -7.22 -42.94 -17.73
C TYR A 142 -6.76 -43.37 -19.12
N LEU A 143 -6.40 -42.42 -20.00
CA LEU A 143 -5.91 -42.73 -21.35
C LEU A 143 -4.65 -43.62 -21.30
N ARG A 144 -3.77 -43.40 -20.32
CA ARG A 144 -2.59 -44.26 -20.06
C ARG A 144 -2.99 -45.69 -19.68
N GLN A 145 -3.96 -45.86 -18.78
CA GLN A 145 -4.47 -47.19 -18.43
C GLN A 145 -5.10 -47.90 -19.63
N MET A 146 -5.78 -47.17 -20.52
CA MET A 146 -6.32 -47.73 -21.75
C MET A 146 -5.23 -48.16 -22.72
N ASP A 147 -4.20 -47.33 -22.92
CA ASP A 147 -3.03 -47.68 -23.74
C ASP A 147 -2.40 -48.98 -23.23
N ASP A 148 -2.15 -49.08 -21.92
CA ASP A 148 -1.59 -50.29 -21.30
C ASP A 148 -2.49 -51.52 -21.53
N TYR A 149 -3.82 -51.36 -21.45
CA TYR A 149 -4.78 -52.44 -21.71
C TYR A 149 -4.75 -52.91 -23.17
N PHE A 150 -4.78 -51.98 -24.13
CA PHE A 150 -4.75 -52.31 -25.56
C PHE A 150 -3.40 -52.92 -25.97
N THR A 151 -2.31 -52.47 -25.38
CA THR A 151 -0.96 -52.99 -25.64
C THR A 151 -0.76 -54.39 -25.06
N ALA A 152 -1.40 -54.69 -23.92
CA ALA A 152 -1.36 -56.02 -23.30
C ALA A 152 -2.19 -57.10 -24.04
N ASN A 153 -2.84 -56.74 -25.16
CA ASN A 153 -3.60 -57.65 -26.02
C ASN A 153 -4.66 -58.49 -25.27
N LYS A 154 -5.20 -57.95 -24.17
CA LYS A 154 -6.22 -58.62 -23.37
C LYS A 154 -7.54 -58.65 -24.12
N ASP A 155 -8.27 -59.76 -24.02
CA ASP A 155 -9.62 -59.89 -24.59
C ASP A 155 -10.53 -58.80 -24.02
N SER A 156 -11.26 -58.14 -24.92
CA SER A 156 -12.06 -56.92 -24.74
C SER A 156 -13.18 -57.01 -23.68
N ALA A 157 -13.36 -58.17 -23.05
CA ALA A 157 -14.46 -58.49 -22.14
C ALA A 157 -14.40 -57.77 -20.78
N GLY A 158 -13.36 -56.98 -20.50
CA GLY A 158 -13.15 -56.29 -19.22
C GLY A 158 -13.01 -54.77 -19.29
N LEU A 159 -13.26 -54.15 -20.45
CA LEU A 159 -13.06 -52.70 -20.60
C LEU A 159 -14.20 -51.92 -19.91
N LEU A 160 -13.90 -51.23 -18.81
CA LEU A 160 -14.82 -50.28 -18.21
C LEU A 160 -14.96 -49.05 -19.13
N ALA A 161 -16.19 -48.72 -19.52
CA ALA A 161 -16.46 -47.62 -20.44
C ALA A 161 -16.05 -46.26 -19.84
N PRO A 162 -15.44 -45.34 -20.61
CA PRO A 162 -15.00 -44.01 -20.16
C PRO A 162 -16.08 -43.20 -19.40
N SER A 163 -17.32 -43.33 -19.83
CA SER A 163 -18.49 -42.67 -19.23
C SER A 163 -18.72 -43.05 -17.76
N SER A 164 -18.35 -44.27 -17.35
CA SER A 164 -18.49 -44.73 -15.96
C SER A 164 -17.54 -44.04 -14.98
N MET A 165 -16.48 -43.40 -15.47
CA MET A 165 -15.53 -42.60 -14.69
C MET A 165 -15.73 -41.09 -14.86
N GLY A 166 -16.83 -40.66 -15.47
CA GLY A 166 -17.13 -39.24 -15.72
C GLY A 166 -16.26 -38.61 -16.82
N LEU A 167 -15.63 -39.42 -17.67
CA LEU A 167 -14.81 -38.96 -18.80
C LEU A 167 -15.62 -39.04 -20.09
N ASN A 168 -15.92 -37.87 -20.67
CA ASN A 168 -16.67 -37.75 -21.93
C ASN A 168 -15.72 -37.61 -23.13
N ASP A 169 -15.20 -38.73 -23.61
CA ASP A 169 -14.54 -38.78 -24.93
C ASP A 169 -15.44 -39.51 -25.93
N GLN A 170 -16.20 -38.75 -26.72
CA GLN A 170 -17.23 -39.28 -27.62
C GLN A 170 -16.64 -40.17 -28.72
N MET A 171 -15.48 -39.78 -29.26
CA MET A 171 -14.84 -40.54 -30.34
C MET A 171 -14.34 -41.88 -29.83
N LEU A 172 -13.64 -41.88 -28.69
CA LEU A 172 -13.14 -43.11 -28.09
C LEU A 172 -14.27 -44.05 -27.65
N ASN A 173 -15.35 -43.49 -27.08
CA ASN A 173 -16.55 -44.24 -26.74
C ASN A 173 -17.15 -44.96 -27.97
N ASN A 174 -17.26 -44.26 -29.11
CA ASN A 174 -17.80 -44.85 -30.34
C ASN A 174 -16.92 -46.00 -30.84
N LEU A 175 -15.60 -45.83 -30.87
CA LEU A 175 -14.68 -46.88 -31.32
C LEU A 175 -14.72 -48.11 -30.40
N ILE A 176 -14.85 -47.91 -29.08
CA ILE A 176 -14.98 -49.00 -28.10
C ILE A 176 -16.30 -49.75 -28.28
N GLN A 177 -17.40 -49.04 -28.54
CA GLN A 177 -18.70 -49.66 -28.81
C GLN A 177 -18.66 -50.53 -30.07
N GLU A 178 -18.06 -50.02 -31.14
CA GLU A 178 -17.87 -50.79 -32.39
C GLU A 178 -17.01 -52.03 -32.17
N LEU A 179 -15.91 -51.90 -31.40
CA LEU A 179 -15.05 -53.02 -31.05
C LEU A 179 -15.80 -54.07 -30.21
N THR A 180 -16.66 -53.63 -29.29
CA THR A 180 -17.47 -54.52 -28.46
C THR A 180 -18.49 -55.28 -29.31
N ALA A 181 -19.12 -54.61 -30.27
CA ALA A 181 -20.07 -55.24 -31.20
C ALA A 181 -19.40 -56.33 -32.06
N LEU A 182 -18.25 -56.03 -32.65
CA LEU A 182 -17.48 -57.01 -33.45
C LEU A 182 -17.01 -58.21 -32.61
N ASN A 183 -16.56 -57.98 -31.38
CA ASN A 183 -16.17 -59.07 -30.48
C ASN A 183 -17.37 -59.94 -30.06
N SER A 184 -18.54 -59.33 -29.84
CA SER A 184 -19.78 -60.06 -29.53
C SER A 184 -20.21 -60.94 -30.71
N GLU A 185 -20.20 -60.41 -31.94
CA GLU A 185 -20.49 -61.19 -33.16
C GLU A 185 -19.51 -62.37 -33.31
N LYS A 186 -18.20 -62.12 -33.12
CA LYS A 186 -17.19 -63.18 -33.13
C LYS A 186 -17.46 -64.25 -32.07
N GLN A 187 -17.80 -63.84 -30.84
CA GLN A 187 -18.07 -64.78 -29.75
C GLN A 187 -19.31 -65.65 -30.01
N GLN A 188 -20.35 -65.08 -30.63
CA GLN A 188 -21.56 -65.83 -31.01
C GLN A 188 -21.26 -66.92 -32.03
N ILE A 189 -20.46 -66.62 -33.07
CA ILE A 189 -20.06 -67.61 -34.09
C ILE A 189 -19.21 -68.73 -33.46
N LEU A 190 -18.26 -68.36 -32.60
CA LEU A 190 -17.41 -69.33 -31.90
C LEU A 190 -18.22 -70.23 -30.95
N SER A 191 -19.16 -69.64 -30.20
CA SER A 191 -20.04 -70.39 -29.27
C SER A 191 -21.01 -71.31 -30.01
N ALA A 192 -21.35 -71.01 -31.26
CA ALA A 192 -22.14 -71.88 -32.14
C ALA A 192 -21.31 -73.02 -32.79
N GLY A 193 -20.01 -73.13 -32.49
CA GLY A 193 -19.14 -74.18 -33.03
C GLY A 193 -18.76 -74.01 -34.51
N GLN A 194 -19.01 -72.84 -35.10
CA GLN A 194 -18.82 -72.57 -36.52
C GLN A 194 -17.38 -72.11 -36.84
N ILE A 195 -16.39 -72.94 -36.51
CA ILE A 195 -14.96 -72.57 -36.54
C ILE A 195 -14.45 -72.29 -37.97
N GLN A 196 -15.08 -72.85 -39.01
CA GLN A 196 -14.69 -72.63 -40.42
C GLN A 196 -15.54 -71.56 -41.15
N ASN A 197 -16.27 -70.72 -40.41
CA ASN A 197 -17.09 -69.68 -41.02
C ASN A 197 -16.20 -68.58 -41.66
N PRO A 198 -16.30 -68.31 -42.99
CA PRO A 198 -15.53 -67.24 -43.65
C PRO A 198 -15.70 -65.85 -43.01
N ARG A 199 -16.85 -65.62 -42.35
CA ARG A 199 -17.13 -64.38 -41.60
C ARG A 199 -16.14 -64.16 -40.45
N LEU A 200 -15.60 -65.21 -39.84
CA LEU A 200 -14.59 -65.09 -38.77
C LEU A 200 -13.32 -64.39 -39.26
N GLN A 201 -12.87 -64.72 -40.47
CA GLN A 201 -11.66 -64.11 -41.03
C GLN A 201 -11.87 -62.61 -41.30
N THR A 202 -13.04 -62.23 -41.82
CA THR A 202 -13.40 -60.81 -42.00
C THR A 202 -13.48 -60.09 -40.66
N LEU A 203 -14.10 -60.70 -39.63
CA LEU A 203 -14.19 -60.14 -38.28
C LEU A 203 -12.81 -59.95 -37.65
N ASP A 204 -11.89 -60.90 -37.82
CA ASP A 204 -10.53 -60.80 -37.29
C ASP A 204 -9.74 -59.64 -37.91
N VAL A 205 -9.91 -59.40 -39.22
CA VAL A 205 -9.31 -58.25 -39.90
C VAL A 205 -9.93 -56.94 -39.40
N SER A 206 -11.26 -56.86 -39.33
CA SER A 206 -11.96 -55.66 -38.83
C SER A 206 -11.60 -55.33 -37.38
N ILE A 207 -11.57 -56.34 -36.50
CA ILE A 207 -11.16 -56.17 -35.10
C ILE A 207 -9.72 -55.66 -35.00
N ARG A 208 -8.81 -56.20 -35.81
CA ARG A 208 -7.40 -55.77 -35.81
C ARG A 208 -7.24 -54.32 -36.26
N ASN A 209 -7.84 -53.96 -37.40
CA ASN A 209 -7.78 -52.60 -37.93
C ASN A 209 -8.40 -51.60 -36.95
N LEU A 210 -9.51 -51.97 -36.30
CA LEU A 210 -10.15 -51.12 -35.30
C LEU A 210 -9.31 -50.98 -34.03
N LYS A 211 -8.64 -52.05 -33.56
CA LYS A 211 -7.69 -51.98 -32.43
C LYS A 211 -6.51 -51.06 -32.75
N GLU A 212 -5.98 -51.10 -33.97
CA GLU A 212 -4.90 -50.20 -34.41
C GLU A 212 -5.37 -48.74 -34.40
N ALA A 213 -6.54 -48.45 -34.98
CA ALA A 213 -7.13 -47.11 -34.98
C ALA A 213 -7.40 -46.58 -33.56
N ILE A 214 -7.87 -47.44 -32.64
CA ILE A 214 -8.05 -47.08 -31.22
C ILE A 214 -6.71 -46.77 -30.57
N SER A 215 -5.68 -47.59 -30.77
CA SER A 215 -4.36 -47.36 -30.19
C SER A 215 -3.73 -46.05 -30.67
N GLU A 216 -3.83 -45.74 -31.96
CA GLU A 216 -3.36 -44.46 -32.51
C GLU A 216 -4.12 -43.27 -31.90
N ASN A 217 -5.45 -43.37 -31.79
CA ASN A 217 -6.27 -42.33 -31.19
C ASN A 217 -5.96 -42.11 -29.70
N ILE A 218 -5.75 -43.18 -28.94
CA ILE A 218 -5.35 -43.12 -27.52
C ILE A 218 -3.99 -42.42 -27.41
N LYS A 219 -2.98 -42.82 -28.20
CA LYS A 219 -1.65 -42.19 -28.19
C LYS A 219 -1.70 -40.70 -28.53
N PHE A 220 -2.49 -40.33 -29.54
CA PHE A 220 -2.71 -38.94 -29.90
C PHE A 220 -3.37 -38.15 -28.76
N SER A 221 -4.39 -38.73 -28.12
CA SER A 221 -5.09 -38.12 -26.98
C SER A 221 -4.17 -37.97 -25.77
N ILE A 222 -3.36 -38.97 -25.45
CA ILE A 222 -2.33 -38.90 -24.39
C ILE A 222 -1.38 -37.73 -24.64
N SER A 223 -0.86 -37.61 -25.87
CA SER A 223 0.05 -36.52 -26.24
C SER A 223 -0.61 -35.15 -26.05
N THR A 224 -1.84 -35.00 -26.53
CA THR A 224 -2.62 -33.75 -26.44
C THR A 224 -2.90 -33.37 -24.99
N THR A 225 -3.41 -34.31 -24.18
CA THR A 225 -3.71 -34.09 -22.76
C THR A 225 -2.43 -33.82 -21.95
N ARG A 226 -1.29 -34.43 -22.31
CA ARG A 226 0.00 -34.12 -21.68
C ARG A 226 0.45 -32.69 -21.96
N ASN A 227 0.27 -32.22 -23.19
CA ASN A 227 0.61 -30.84 -23.55
C ASN A 227 -0.27 -29.84 -22.78
N GLU A 228 -1.56 -30.13 -22.65
CA GLU A 228 -2.49 -29.35 -21.84
C GLU A 228 -2.07 -29.30 -20.35
N LEU A 229 -1.66 -30.44 -19.77
CA LEU A 229 -1.11 -30.48 -18.41
C LEU A 229 0.14 -29.61 -18.26
N ASN A 230 1.05 -29.65 -19.23
CA ASN A 230 2.27 -28.83 -19.20
C ASN A 230 1.95 -27.32 -19.27
N ASP A 231 0.98 -26.93 -20.08
CA ASP A 231 0.49 -25.55 -20.15
C ASP A 231 -0.15 -25.09 -18.84
N LEU A 232 -1.06 -25.89 -18.27
CA LEU A 232 -1.70 -25.62 -16.98
C LEU A 232 -0.66 -25.49 -15.85
N ASN A 233 0.31 -26.40 -15.79
CA ASN A 233 1.40 -26.32 -14.82
C ASN A 233 2.24 -25.04 -15.01
N SER A 234 2.51 -24.65 -16.25
CA SER A 234 3.25 -23.42 -16.55
C SER A 234 2.48 -22.17 -16.10
N LYS A 235 1.17 -22.13 -16.34
CA LYS A 235 0.27 -21.05 -15.88
C LYS A 235 0.23 -20.97 -14.35
N ILE A 236 0.07 -22.10 -13.66
CA ILE A 236 0.09 -22.17 -12.19
C ILE A 236 1.43 -21.67 -11.65
N ASN A 237 2.55 -22.15 -12.20
CA ASN A 237 3.89 -21.72 -11.78
C ASN A 237 4.14 -20.22 -12.02
N ASN A 238 3.60 -19.66 -13.11
CA ASN A 238 3.65 -18.21 -13.36
C ASN A 238 2.89 -17.42 -12.28
N LEU A 239 1.67 -17.85 -11.95
CA LEU A 239 0.87 -17.23 -10.89
C LEU A 239 1.55 -17.34 -9.52
N GLU A 240 2.18 -18.47 -9.21
CA GLU A 240 2.95 -18.63 -7.96
C GLU A 240 4.16 -17.70 -7.89
N ARG A 241 4.88 -17.53 -9.00
CA ARG A 241 5.97 -16.56 -9.09
C ARG A 241 5.48 -15.14 -8.90
N GLU A 242 4.33 -14.79 -9.48
CA GLU A 242 3.73 -13.47 -9.27
C GLU A 242 3.31 -13.27 -7.81
N PHE A 243 2.62 -14.26 -7.22
CA PHE A 243 2.18 -14.25 -5.83
C PHE A 243 3.36 -14.09 -4.86
N SER A 244 4.47 -14.80 -5.10
CA SER A 244 5.67 -14.71 -4.26
C SER A 244 6.32 -13.32 -4.20
N LYS A 245 6.06 -12.46 -5.20
CA LYS A 245 6.56 -11.08 -5.25
C LYS A 245 5.67 -10.10 -4.48
N LEU A 246 4.43 -10.49 -4.15
CA LEU A 246 3.48 -9.61 -3.48
C LEU A 246 3.96 -9.14 -2.10
N PRO A 247 4.51 -10.00 -1.21
CA PRO A 247 4.97 -9.54 0.10
C PRO A 247 6.04 -8.45 0.02
N TYR A 248 7.01 -8.60 -0.88
CA TYR A 248 8.04 -7.58 -1.12
C TYR A 248 7.43 -6.28 -1.68
N THR A 249 6.47 -6.41 -2.59
CA THR A 249 5.75 -5.26 -3.15
C THR A 249 4.95 -4.53 -2.07
N GLN A 250 4.26 -5.25 -1.18
CA GLN A 250 3.53 -4.71 -0.02
C GLN A 250 4.45 -3.97 0.93
N GLN A 251 5.58 -4.59 1.30
CA GLN A 251 6.55 -3.97 2.19
C GLN A 251 7.09 -2.66 1.63
N ARG A 252 7.39 -2.61 0.32
CA ARG A 252 7.84 -1.39 -0.34
C ARG A 252 6.75 -0.32 -0.40
N LEU A 253 5.52 -0.71 -0.73
CA LEU A 253 4.37 0.21 -0.74
C LEU A 253 4.18 0.86 0.63
N LEU A 254 4.09 0.05 1.69
CA LEU A 254 3.96 0.52 3.08
C LEU A 254 5.11 1.46 3.48
N GLY A 255 6.34 1.18 3.01
CA GLY A 255 7.48 2.05 3.26
C GLY A 255 7.35 3.44 2.60
N ILE A 256 6.73 3.51 1.42
CA ILE A 256 6.48 4.77 0.71
C ILE A 256 5.29 5.50 1.36
N GLU A 257 4.20 4.79 1.67
CA GLU A 257 3.01 5.34 2.32
C GLU A 257 3.34 5.93 3.69
N ARG A 258 4.12 5.23 4.53
CA ARG A 258 4.59 5.78 5.81
C ARG A 258 5.35 7.10 5.65
N LYS A 259 6.20 7.23 4.63
CA LYS A 259 6.93 8.48 4.37
C LYS A 259 5.98 9.59 3.94
N PHE A 260 4.98 9.26 3.13
CA PHE A 260 3.95 10.19 2.68
C PHE A 260 3.15 10.70 3.89
N ASP A 261 2.63 9.78 4.71
CA ASP A 261 1.81 10.09 5.90
C ASP A 261 2.58 10.91 6.93
N ILE A 262 3.87 10.60 7.17
CA ILE A 262 4.72 11.38 8.08
C ILE A 262 4.90 12.81 7.56
N ASN A 263 5.21 12.98 6.27
CA ASN A 263 5.40 14.30 5.68
C ASN A 263 4.11 15.12 5.71
N GLN A 264 2.98 14.51 5.34
CA GLN A 264 1.67 15.15 5.37
C GLN A 264 1.25 15.53 6.80
N GLY A 265 1.40 14.60 7.75
CA GLY A 265 1.09 14.82 9.16
C GLY A 265 1.95 15.92 9.79
N TYR A 266 3.23 16.00 9.42
CA TYR A 266 4.12 17.06 9.87
C TYR A 266 3.72 18.43 9.32
N ILE A 267 3.40 18.54 8.03
CA ILE A 267 2.89 19.80 7.45
C ILE A 267 1.62 20.24 8.18
N LEU A 268 0.67 19.32 8.41
CA LEU A 268 -0.56 19.63 9.14
C LEU A 268 -0.27 20.11 10.57
N HIS A 269 0.71 19.51 11.25
CA HIS A 269 1.15 19.94 12.57
C HIS A 269 1.74 21.35 12.55
N CYS A 270 2.64 21.65 11.60
CA CYS A 270 3.24 22.98 11.42
C CYS A 270 2.18 24.04 11.14
N LEU A 271 1.22 23.77 10.26
CA LEU A 271 0.11 24.67 9.95
C LEU A 271 -0.75 24.98 11.18
N LYS A 272 -1.08 23.96 12.00
CA LYS A 272 -1.80 24.13 13.26
C LYS A 272 -1.03 24.99 14.28
N LYS A 273 0.30 24.84 14.33
CA LYS A 273 1.15 25.62 15.22
C LYS A 273 1.23 27.08 14.79
N ASN A 274 1.36 27.33 13.49
CA ASN A 274 1.38 28.69 12.92
C ASN A 274 0.05 29.43 13.22
N SER A 275 -1.09 28.81 12.94
CA SER A 275 -2.40 29.42 13.20
C SER A 275 -2.62 29.76 14.67
N ALA A 276 -2.18 28.90 15.61
CA ALA A 276 -2.26 29.17 17.04
C ALA A 276 -1.39 30.37 17.49
N GLN A 277 -0.34 30.69 16.74
CA GLN A 277 0.60 31.76 17.05
C GLN A 277 0.16 33.11 16.51
N ILE A 278 -0.66 33.14 15.45
CA ILE A 278 -1.31 34.34 14.90
C ILE A 278 -2.47 34.83 15.81
N ILE A 279 -3.05 33.94 16.61
CA ILE A 279 -4.25 34.22 17.44
C ILE A 279 -3.89 34.74 18.86
N LYS A 280 -2.61 34.71 19.27
CA LYS A 280 -2.14 35.11 20.62
C LYS A 280 -1.37 36.41 20.62
#